data_AF-I6TK38-F1
#
_entry.id   AF-I6TK38-F1
#
_cell.length_a   1.000
_cell.length_b   1.000
_cell.length_c   1.000
_cell.angle_alpha   90.00
_cell.angle_beta   90.00
_cell.angle_gamma   90.00
#
_symmetry.space_group_name_H-M   'P 1'
#
loop_
_entity.id
_entity.type
_entity.pdbx_description
1 polymer ?
#
loop_
_entity_poly.entity_id
_entity_poly.type
_entity_poly.pdbx_seq_one_letter_code
_entity_poly.pdbx_strand_id
1 'polypeptide(L)'
;WDGKIDGTGTHAMIVTQGVSILENDMSKNEPEIVRKNLEILKDNMHELQLGSTYPDYDKNAYDLYQDHFWDPDTNNNFSKDNSWYLAYSIPDTGESQIRKFSALARYEWQRGNYKQATFYLGEAMHYFGDIDTPYHPANVTAVDSAGHVKFETFAEERKEQYKINTVGCKTNEDFYADILKNKDFNAWSKEYARGFAKTGKSIYYSHASMSHSWDDWDYAAKVTLANSQKGTAGYIYRFLHDVSEGNDPSVGKNVKELVAYISTSGEKDAGTDDYMYFGIKTKDGKTQEWEMDNPGNDFMAGSKDTYTFKLKDENLKIDNIQNMWIRKRKYTAFPDAYKPENIKVIANGKVVVDKDINEWISGNSTYNIK
;
A
#
# COMPACT_ATOMS: atom_id res chain seq x y z
N TRP A 1 9.16 -10.05 -0.81
CA TRP A 1 10.58 -10.27 -1.21
C TRP A 1 11.48 -9.94 -0.03
N ASP A 2 12.76 -10.35 -0.04
CA ASP A 2 13.67 -9.96 1.05
C ASP A 2 14.05 -8.46 0.98
N GLY A 3 14.32 -7.88 2.14
CA GLY A 3 14.61 -6.47 2.34
C GLY A 3 15.23 -6.24 3.72
N LYS A 4 15.99 -5.15 3.88
CA LYS A 4 16.61 -4.76 5.15
C LYS A 4 16.19 -3.36 5.54
N ILE A 5 16.02 -3.14 6.84
CA ILE A 5 15.58 -1.87 7.43
C ILE A 5 16.43 -0.65 7.03
N ASP A 6 17.67 -0.85 6.59
CA ASP A 6 18.57 0.19 6.12
C ASP A 6 18.36 0.62 4.65
N GLY A 7 17.31 0.11 4.00
CA GLY A 7 16.98 0.43 2.61
C GLY A 7 17.82 -0.36 1.61
N THR A 8 18.20 -1.60 1.95
CA THR A 8 18.96 -2.49 1.07
C THR A 8 18.26 -3.84 0.88
N GLY A 9 18.77 -4.66 -0.05
CA GLY A 9 18.18 -5.96 -0.39
C GLY A 9 17.34 -5.93 -1.67
N THR A 10 16.53 -6.96 -1.86
CA THR A 10 15.80 -7.20 -3.11
C THR A 10 14.75 -6.13 -3.38
N HIS A 11 13.95 -5.72 -2.39
CA HIS A 11 13.00 -4.61 -2.56
C HIS A 11 13.67 -3.30 -3.01
N ALA A 12 14.75 -2.89 -2.34
CA ALA A 12 15.49 -1.68 -2.68
C ALA A 12 16.10 -1.75 -4.09
N MET A 13 16.56 -2.94 -4.51
CA MET A 13 17.03 -3.18 -5.88
C MET A 13 15.90 -2.97 -6.90
N ILE A 14 14.72 -3.54 -6.66
CA ILE A 14 13.56 -3.45 -7.57
C ILE A 14 13.20 -1.99 -7.83
N VAL A 15 13.06 -1.15 -6.79
CA VAL A 15 12.67 0.25 -6.95
C VAL A 15 13.77 1.10 -7.59
N THR A 16 15.03 0.83 -7.27
CA THR A 16 16.18 1.52 -7.88
C THR A 16 16.26 1.22 -9.38
N GLN A 17 16.06 -0.05 -9.76
CA GLN A 17 15.98 -0.43 -11.16
C GLN A 17 14.73 0.12 -11.85
N GLY A 18 13.59 0.18 -11.16
CA GLY A 18 12.36 0.79 -11.68
C GLY A 18 12.57 2.24 -12.15
N VAL A 19 13.31 3.05 -11.37
CA VAL A 19 13.70 4.41 -11.77
C VAL A 19 14.67 4.39 -12.95
N SER A 20 15.71 3.55 -12.90
CA SER A 20 16.72 3.46 -13.97
C SER A 20 16.12 3.01 -15.31
N ILE A 21 15.17 2.07 -15.27
CA ILE A 21 14.39 1.60 -16.42
C ILE A 21 13.60 2.77 -17.02
N LEU A 22 12.90 3.53 -16.17
CA LEU A 22 12.09 4.64 -16.65
C LEU A 22 12.93 5.74 -17.27
N GLU A 23 14.13 6.03 -16.73
CA GLU A 23 15.09 6.94 -17.36
C GLU A 23 15.49 6.47 -18.76
N ASN A 24 15.84 5.19 -18.90
CA ASN A 24 16.24 4.61 -20.18
C ASN A 24 15.08 4.56 -21.19
N ASP A 25 13.86 4.31 -20.73
CA ASP A 25 12.67 4.17 -21.56
C ASP A 25 12.01 5.51 -21.89
N MET A 26 12.42 6.60 -21.24
CA MET A 26 11.80 7.91 -21.41
C MET A 26 11.86 8.39 -22.86
N SER A 27 10.69 8.57 -23.47
CA SER A 27 10.57 9.14 -24.82
C SER A 27 11.06 10.58 -24.82
N LYS A 28 11.62 11.07 -25.94
CA LYS A 28 12.02 12.48 -26.09
C LYS A 28 10.84 13.45 -25.99
N ASN A 29 9.64 12.97 -26.27
CA ASN A 29 8.42 13.77 -26.29
C ASN A 29 7.74 13.91 -24.93
N GLU A 30 8.29 13.32 -23.85
CA GLU A 30 7.71 13.47 -22.52
C GLU A 30 7.69 14.93 -22.05
N PRO A 31 6.60 15.40 -21.41
CA PRO A 31 6.52 16.74 -20.85
C PRO A 31 7.68 17.04 -19.92
N GLU A 32 8.21 18.28 -19.98
CA GLU A 32 9.32 18.71 -19.13
C GLU A 32 9.01 18.56 -17.64
N ILE A 33 7.75 18.79 -17.24
CA ILE A 33 7.31 18.64 -15.84
C ILE A 33 7.42 17.19 -15.34
N VAL A 34 7.19 16.19 -16.20
CA VAL A 34 7.35 14.76 -15.85
C VAL A 34 8.83 14.46 -15.61
N ARG A 35 9.71 14.97 -16.49
CA ARG A 35 11.17 14.84 -16.34
C ARG A 35 11.66 15.50 -15.05
N LYS A 36 11.19 16.72 -14.78
CA LYS A 36 11.55 17.45 -13.55
C LYS A 36 11.12 16.68 -12.30
N ASN A 37 9.92 16.10 -12.29
CA ASN A 37 9.46 15.29 -11.17
C ASN A 37 10.26 13.99 -11.03
N LEU A 38 10.72 13.37 -12.13
CA LEU A 38 11.64 12.23 -12.06
C LEU A 38 12.99 12.63 -11.43
N GLU A 39 13.55 13.79 -11.78
CA GLU A 39 14.78 14.27 -11.13
C GLU A 39 14.59 14.50 -9.63
N ILE A 40 13.46 15.06 -9.21
CA ILE A 40 13.13 15.18 -7.77
C ILE A 40 13.04 13.79 -7.11
N LEU A 41 12.45 12.80 -7.79
CA LEU A 41 12.38 11.44 -7.27
C LEU A 41 13.79 10.85 -7.09
N LYS A 42 14.69 11.06 -8.05
CA LYS A 42 16.10 10.62 -7.99
C LYS A 42 16.87 11.31 -6.87
N ASP A 43 16.64 12.60 -6.63
CA ASP A 43 17.23 13.33 -5.50
C ASP A 43 16.79 12.76 -4.14
N ASN A 44 15.66 12.06 -4.10
CA ASN A 44 15.11 11.40 -2.91
C ASN A 44 15.21 9.85 -2.99
N MET A 45 16.10 9.30 -3.83
CA MET A 45 16.24 7.85 -4.03
C MET A 45 16.41 7.07 -2.73
N HIS A 46 17.14 7.62 -1.75
CA HIS A 46 17.33 6.95 -0.46
C HIS A 46 16.01 6.74 0.30
N GLU A 47 15.09 7.70 0.26
CA GLU A 47 13.77 7.58 0.87
C GLU A 47 12.92 6.52 0.14
N LEU A 48 13.07 6.41 -1.18
CA LEU A 48 12.38 5.39 -1.99
C LEU A 48 12.86 3.99 -1.59
N GLN A 49 14.16 3.83 -1.40
CA GLN A 49 14.79 2.59 -0.96
C GLN A 49 14.38 2.22 0.46
N LEU A 50 14.43 3.16 1.41
CA LEU A 50 13.98 2.94 2.78
C LEU A 50 12.50 2.54 2.83
N GLY A 51 11.63 3.29 2.14
CA GLY A 51 10.21 2.98 2.07
C GLY A 51 9.93 1.62 1.45
N SER A 52 10.72 1.21 0.46
CA SER A 52 10.55 -0.10 -0.20
C SER A 52 10.84 -1.31 0.69
N THR A 53 11.54 -1.12 1.80
CA THR A 53 11.90 -2.20 2.74
C THR A 53 11.21 -2.06 4.09
N TYR A 54 10.69 -0.87 4.40
CA TYR A 54 10.19 -0.55 5.73
C TYR A 54 9.02 -1.43 6.22
N PRO A 55 8.02 -1.81 5.39
CA PRO A 55 6.85 -2.54 5.87
C PRO A 55 7.17 -3.85 6.60
N ASP A 56 8.22 -4.59 6.19
CA ASP A 56 8.66 -5.81 6.88
C ASP A 56 9.17 -5.56 8.32
N TYR A 57 9.56 -4.32 8.61
CA TYR A 57 10.15 -3.89 9.87
C TYR A 57 9.27 -2.88 10.62
N ASP A 58 8.07 -2.61 10.12
CA ASP A 58 7.17 -1.69 10.78
C ASP A 58 6.71 -2.30 12.11
N LYS A 59 6.85 -1.53 13.19
CA LYS A 59 6.38 -1.96 14.52
C LYS A 59 4.85 -2.07 14.58
N ASN A 60 4.18 -1.49 13.58
CA ASN A 60 2.73 -1.52 13.40
C ASN A 60 2.26 -2.55 12.36
N ALA A 61 3.17 -3.36 11.82
CA ALA A 61 2.78 -4.47 10.95
C ALA A 61 1.88 -5.46 11.71
N TYR A 62 0.92 -6.06 11.00
CA TYR A 62 0.10 -7.13 11.57
C TYR A 62 0.97 -8.35 11.91
N ASP A 63 0.59 -9.09 12.95
CA ASP A 63 1.39 -10.20 13.52
C ASP A 63 1.90 -11.23 12.50
N LEU A 64 1.15 -11.46 11.41
CA LEU A 64 1.48 -12.44 10.37
C LEU A 64 1.71 -11.79 9.00
N TYR A 65 1.86 -10.47 8.93
CA TYR A 65 2.05 -9.71 7.70
C TYR A 65 0.97 -10.03 6.64
N GLN A 66 -0.27 -10.24 7.07
CA GLN A 66 -1.35 -10.69 6.18
C GLN A 66 -1.59 -9.72 5.01
N ASP A 67 -1.31 -8.45 5.21
CA ASP A 67 -1.44 -7.38 4.22
C ASP A 67 -0.33 -7.39 3.16
N HIS A 68 0.70 -8.22 3.30
CA HIS A 68 1.70 -8.49 2.26
C HIS A 68 1.22 -9.53 1.23
N PHE A 69 0.07 -10.17 1.48
CA PHE A 69 -0.47 -11.22 0.63
C PHE A 69 -1.71 -10.74 -0.12
N TRP A 70 -1.93 -11.31 -1.30
CA TRP A 70 -3.16 -11.07 -2.06
C TRP A 70 -3.34 -12.12 -3.15
N ASP A 71 -4.30 -13.02 -2.98
CA ASP A 71 -4.72 -13.93 -4.05
C ASP A 71 -5.54 -13.14 -5.09
N PRO A 72 -5.04 -13.05 -6.34
CA PRO A 72 -5.66 -12.27 -7.41
C PRO A 72 -6.99 -12.85 -7.93
N ASP A 73 -7.33 -14.09 -7.57
CA ASP A 73 -8.57 -14.76 -7.98
C ASP A 73 -9.69 -14.59 -6.95
N THR A 74 -9.37 -14.63 -5.66
CA THR A 74 -10.33 -14.44 -4.55
C THR A 74 -10.45 -12.99 -4.10
N ASN A 75 -9.44 -12.17 -4.44
CA ASN A 75 -9.26 -10.79 -4.00
C ASN A 75 -9.03 -10.64 -2.48
N ASN A 76 -8.57 -11.70 -1.81
CA ASN A 76 -8.33 -11.77 -0.38
C ASN A 76 -6.86 -12.04 -0.06
N ASN A 77 -6.43 -11.78 1.16
CA ASN A 77 -5.20 -12.37 1.71
C ASN A 77 -5.48 -13.74 2.34
N PHE A 78 -4.43 -14.46 2.73
CA PHE A 78 -4.53 -15.83 3.23
C PHE A 78 -5.39 -15.97 4.49
N SER A 79 -5.49 -14.95 5.35
CA SER A 79 -6.25 -15.03 6.60
C SER A 79 -7.76 -15.10 6.40
N LYS A 80 -8.24 -14.72 5.22
CA LYS A 80 -9.65 -14.84 4.81
C LYS A 80 -9.95 -16.10 4.01
N ASP A 81 -8.97 -16.59 3.26
CA ASP A 81 -9.16 -17.75 2.39
C ASP A 81 -8.90 -19.08 3.11
N ASN A 82 -8.01 -19.09 4.10
CA ASN A 82 -7.65 -20.28 4.85
C ASN A 82 -8.33 -20.28 6.23
N SER A 83 -9.15 -21.30 6.47
CA SER A 83 -9.97 -21.43 7.68
C SER A 83 -9.16 -21.48 8.99
N TRP A 84 -7.89 -21.89 8.92
CA TRP A 84 -6.99 -21.91 10.07
C TRP A 84 -6.69 -20.51 10.63
N TYR A 85 -6.73 -19.48 9.77
CA TYR A 85 -6.30 -18.12 10.09
C TYR A 85 -7.47 -17.13 10.27
N LEU A 86 -8.73 -17.57 10.25
CA LEU A 86 -9.90 -16.68 10.24
C LEU A 86 -9.99 -15.73 11.45
N ALA A 87 -9.45 -16.12 12.61
CA ALA A 87 -9.39 -15.25 13.78
C ALA A 87 -8.43 -14.06 13.62
N TYR A 88 -7.56 -14.10 12.61
CA TYR A 88 -6.61 -13.06 12.24
C TYR A 88 -7.00 -12.33 10.94
N SER A 89 -8.28 -12.42 10.55
CA SER A 89 -8.80 -11.82 9.32
C SER A 89 -8.68 -10.29 9.33
N ILE A 90 -7.96 -9.75 8.34
CA ILE A 90 -7.93 -8.31 8.06
C ILE A 90 -8.48 -7.98 6.67
N PRO A 91 -9.04 -6.76 6.48
CA PRO A 91 -9.45 -6.29 5.16
C PRO A 91 -8.29 -5.91 4.25
N ASP A 92 -7.14 -5.53 4.80
CA ASP A 92 -6.00 -5.08 4.01
C ASP A 92 -5.30 -6.23 3.29
N THR A 93 -4.80 -5.93 2.10
CA THR A 93 -4.10 -6.86 1.20
C THR A 93 -2.99 -6.08 0.50
N GLY A 94 -2.05 -6.78 -0.16
CA GLY A 94 -0.99 -6.09 -0.90
C GLY A 94 -1.56 -5.10 -1.92
N GLU A 95 -2.68 -5.46 -2.56
CA GLU A 95 -3.39 -4.58 -3.50
C GLU A 95 -3.98 -3.32 -2.85
N SER A 96 -4.59 -3.43 -1.66
CA SER A 96 -5.15 -2.27 -0.97
C SER A 96 -4.06 -1.32 -0.45
N GLN A 97 -2.95 -1.89 0.03
CA GLN A 97 -1.80 -1.14 0.52
C GLN A 97 -1.12 -0.34 -0.59
N ILE A 98 -0.95 -0.91 -1.80
CA ILE A 98 -0.46 -0.18 -2.99
C ILE A 98 -1.29 1.09 -3.21
N ARG A 99 -2.63 0.98 -3.19
CA ARG A 99 -3.53 2.12 -3.43
C ARG A 99 -3.48 3.15 -2.29
N LYS A 100 -3.42 2.70 -1.04
CA LYS A 100 -3.31 3.56 0.15
C LYS A 100 -2.05 4.42 0.06
N PHE A 101 -0.90 3.78 -0.05
CA PHE A 101 0.39 4.46 -0.05
C PHE A 101 0.59 5.31 -1.32
N SER A 102 0.07 4.90 -2.47
CA SER A 102 0.05 5.74 -3.67
C SER A 102 -0.78 7.02 -3.47
N ALA A 103 -1.90 6.96 -2.77
CA ALA A 103 -2.72 8.13 -2.46
C ALA A 103 -2.01 9.09 -1.50
N LEU A 104 -1.34 8.56 -0.47
CA LEU A 104 -0.52 9.33 0.46
C LEU A 104 0.68 9.98 -0.25
N ALA A 105 1.38 9.23 -1.11
CA ALA A 105 2.51 9.74 -1.89
C ALA A 105 2.09 10.93 -2.77
N ARG A 106 0.99 10.80 -3.53
CA ARG A 106 0.48 11.90 -4.37
C ARG A 106 0.11 13.12 -3.54
N TYR A 107 -0.52 12.91 -2.39
CA TYR A 107 -0.93 13.98 -1.49
C TYR A 107 0.27 14.78 -0.95
N GLU A 108 1.30 14.08 -0.46
CA GLU A 108 2.53 14.72 0.04
C GLU A 108 3.31 15.41 -1.08
N TRP A 109 3.37 14.82 -2.28
CA TRP A 109 4.05 15.42 -3.45
C TRP A 109 3.43 16.75 -3.84
N GLN A 110 2.09 16.83 -3.88
CA GLN A 110 1.35 18.05 -4.21
C GLN A 110 1.59 19.18 -3.20
N ARG A 111 1.99 18.86 -1.97
CA ARG A 111 2.33 19.81 -0.91
C ARG A 111 3.83 20.15 -0.86
N GLY A 112 4.62 19.62 -1.77
CA GLY A 112 6.07 19.82 -1.81
C GLY A 112 6.85 19.02 -0.76
N ASN A 113 6.21 18.08 -0.07
CA ASN A 113 6.86 17.19 0.90
C ASN A 113 7.47 15.96 0.19
N TYR A 114 8.43 16.22 -0.69
CA TYR A 114 8.95 15.21 -1.61
C TYR A 114 9.64 14.03 -0.92
N LYS A 115 10.28 14.24 0.23
CA LYS A 115 10.89 13.15 1.01
C LYS A 115 9.85 12.14 1.48
N GLN A 116 8.82 12.61 2.19
CA GLN A 116 7.75 11.74 2.68
C GLN A 116 6.92 11.15 1.54
N ALA A 117 6.69 11.91 0.47
CA ALA A 117 6.02 11.42 -0.72
C ALA A 117 6.78 10.24 -1.35
N THR A 118 8.10 10.35 -1.42
CA THR A 118 8.98 9.32 -1.97
C THR A 118 9.06 8.09 -1.06
N PHE A 119 9.09 8.29 0.26
CA PHE A 119 8.98 7.19 1.23
C PHE A 119 7.67 6.41 1.08
N TYR A 120 6.53 7.11 1.05
CA TYR A 120 5.22 6.47 0.82
C TYR A 120 5.15 5.79 -0.56
N LEU A 121 5.77 6.36 -1.60
CA LEU A 121 5.85 5.68 -2.89
C LEU A 121 6.68 4.39 -2.78
N GLY A 122 7.75 4.39 -2.00
CA GLY A 122 8.55 3.21 -1.67
C GLY A 122 7.70 2.13 -1.01
N GLU A 123 6.92 2.48 0.03
CA GLU A 123 6.02 1.54 0.69
C GLU A 123 4.97 0.99 -0.29
N ALA A 124 4.41 1.80 -1.18
CA ALA A 124 3.51 1.28 -2.22
C ALA A 124 4.18 0.23 -3.11
N MET A 125 5.45 0.45 -3.49
CA MET A 125 6.20 -0.47 -4.34
C MET A 125 6.70 -1.70 -3.60
N HIS A 126 6.87 -1.64 -2.28
CA HIS A 126 7.08 -2.81 -1.44
C HIS A 126 5.96 -3.82 -1.65
N TYR A 127 4.71 -3.42 -1.36
CA TYR A 127 3.55 -4.30 -1.50
C TYR A 127 3.31 -4.75 -2.95
N PHE A 128 3.67 -3.94 -3.95
CA PHE A 128 3.64 -4.38 -5.35
C PHE A 128 4.66 -5.49 -5.62
N GLY A 129 5.89 -5.35 -5.11
CA GLY A 129 6.90 -6.40 -5.19
C GLY A 129 6.44 -7.69 -4.52
N ASP A 130 5.78 -7.60 -3.38
CA ASP A 130 5.25 -8.76 -2.67
C ASP A 130 4.20 -9.50 -3.48
N ILE A 131 3.17 -8.83 -4.01
CA ILE A 131 2.15 -9.54 -4.79
C ILE A 131 2.68 -10.15 -6.10
N ASP A 132 3.89 -9.81 -6.54
CA ASP A 132 4.59 -10.43 -7.67
C ASP A 132 5.62 -11.50 -7.22
N THR A 133 5.90 -11.61 -5.91
CA THR A 133 6.68 -12.71 -5.31
C THR A 133 5.85 -13.99 -5.37
N PRO A 134 6.26 -15.08 -6.02
CA PRO A 134 5.40 -16.25 -6.27
C PRO A 134 4.58 -16.77 -5.08
N TYR A 135 5.13 -16.78 -3.86
CA TYR A 135 4.46 -17.29 -2.67
C TYR A 135 3.29 -16.43 -2.18
N HIS A 136 3.38 -15.11 -2.33
CA HIS A 136 2.39 -14.16 -1.79
C HIS A 136 1.04 -14.14 -2.54
N PRO A 137 0.97 -14.12 -3.89
CA PRO A 137 -0.28 -14.23 -4.62
C PRO A 137 -0.81 -15.67 -4.68
N ALA A 138 -0.02 -16.65 -4.24
CA ALA A 138 -0.47 -18.01 -3.98
C ALA A 138 -1.02 -18.19 -2.55
N ASN A 139 -0.99 -17.15 -1.70
CA ASN A 139 -1.40 -17.21 -0.29
C ASN A 139 -0.69 -18.32 0.51
N VAL A 140 0.60 -18.59 0.22
CA VAL A 140 1.39 -19.60 0.93
C VAL A 140 2.37 -18.91 1.87
N THR A 141 2.10 -18.98 3.17
CA THR A 141 2.91 -18.30 4.19
C THR A 141 4.20 -19.05 4.53
N ALA A 142 5.10 -18.40 5.28
CA ALA A 142 6.27 -19.04 5.87
C ALA A 142 5.94 -20.17 6.85
N VAL A 143 4.73 -20.15 7.45
CA VAL A 143 4.22 -21.23 8.31
C VAL A 143 3.75 -22.42 7.48
N ASP A 144 3.08 -22.16 6.35
CA ASP A 144 2.55 -23.21 5.47
C ASP A 144 3.67 -23.94 4.71
N SER A 145 4.76 -23.22 4.39
CA SER A 145 5.91 -23.79 3.69
C SER A 145 7.23 -23.13 4.08
N ALA A 146 8.19 -23.94 4.54
CA ALA A 146 9.58 -23.51 4.73
C ALA A 146 10.24 -23.01 3.42
N GLY A 147 9.64 -23.31 2.26
CA GLY A 147 10.08 -22.82 0.97
C GLY A 147 9.91 -21.34 0.75
N HIS A 148 8.96 -20.71 1.46
CA HIS A 148 8.69 -19.27 1.34
C HIS A 148 9.97 -18.47 1.61
N VAL A 149 10.48 -18.56 2.84
CA VAL A 149 11.68 -17.82 3.26
C VAL A 149 12.92 -18.28 2.49
N LYS A 150 13.02 -19.58 2.18
CA LYS A 150 14.13 -20.14 1.39
C LYS A 150 14.18 -19.56 -0.03
N PHE A 151 13.04 -19.41 -0.69
CA PHE A 151 12.96 -18.89 -2.05
C PHE A 151 13.32 -17.41 -2.09
N GLU A 152 12.81 -16.61 -1.15
CA GLU A 152 13.17 -15.19 -1.06
C GLU A 152 14.65 -14.99 -0.72
N THR A 153 15.21 -15.79 0.19
CA THR A 153 16.66 -15.76 0.49
C THR A 153 17.50 -16.17 -0.73
N PHE A 154 17.06 -17.21 -1.47
CA PHE A 154 17.71 -17.64 -2.70
C PHE A 154 17.75 -16.53 -3.76
N ALA A 155 16.64 -15.79 -3.90
CA ALA A 155 16.53 -14.64 -4.78
C ALA A 155 17.43 -13.48 -4.30
N GLU A 156 17.48 -13.21 -2.99
CA GLU A 156 18.31 -12.16 -2.38
C GLU A 156 19.81 -12.34 -2.66
N GLU A 157 20.31 -13.57 -2.54
CA GLU A 157 21.71 -13.93 -2.86
C GLU A 157 22.08 -13.66 -4.32
N ARG A 158 21.08 -13.65 -5.21
CA ARG A 158 21.24 -13.60 -6.67
C ARG A 158 20.71 -12.32 -7.31
N LYS A 159 20.03 -11.44 -6.57
CA LYS A 159 19.29 -10.26 -7.08
C LYS A 159 20.04 -9.44 -8.13
N GLU A 160 21.36 -9.33 -8.01
CA GLU A 160 22.22 -8.61 -8.94
C GLU A 160 22.18 -9.17 -10.37
N GLN A 161 22.04 -10.49 -10.53
CA GLN A 161 21.97 -11.15 -11.84
C GLN A 161 20.60 -10.99 -12.53
N TYR A 162 19.57 -10.57 -11.77
CA TYR A 162 18.20 -10.43 -12.26
C TYR A 162 17.83 -8.98 -12.62
N LYS A 163 18.77 -8.04 -12.53
CA LYS A 163 18.57 -6.64 -12.90
C LYS A 163 18.24 -6.51 -14.39
N ILE A 164 17.19 -5.78 -14.70
CA ILE A 164 16.88 -5.31 -16.06
C ILE A 164 17.00 -3.79 -16.12
N ASN A 165 17.22 -3.23 -17.31
CA ASN A 165 17.46 -1.79 -17.50
C ASN A 165 16.49 -1.13 -18.51
N THR A 166 15.53 -1.88 -19.03
CA THR A 166 14.46 -1.40 -19.93
C THR A 166 13.28 -2.38 -19.85
N VAL A 167 12.06 -1.92 -20.08
CA VAL A 167 10.90 -2.81 -20.32
C VAL A 167 10.83 -3.32 -21.76
N GLY A 168 11.71 -2.84 -22.63
CA GLY A 168 11.80 -3.20 -24.05
C GLY A 168 11.11 -2.22 -25.01
N CYS A 169 10.56 -1.10 -24.52
CA CYS A 169 9.94 -0.06 -25.34
C CYS A 169 10.03 1.32 -24.66
N LYS A 170 9.73 2.39 -25.41
CA LYS A 170 9.69 3.77 -24.91
C LYS A 170 8.35 4.15 -24.28
N THR A 171 8.32 5.21 -23.49
CA THR A 171 7.11 5.69 -22.79
C THR A 171 5.95 6.10 -23.71
N ASN A 172 6.24 6.40 -24.98
CA ASN A 172 5.23 6.70 -25.99
C ASN A 172 4.69 5.46 -26.75
N GLU A 173 5.04 4.25 -26.31
CA GLU A 173 4.62 2.97 -26.89
C GLU A 173 3.71 2.18 -25.93
N ASP A 174 3.16 1.07 -26.41
CA ASP A 174 1.98 0.39 -25.85
C ASP A 174 2.01 0.17 -24.32
N PHE A 175 3.10 -0.39 -23.77
CA PHE A 175 3.16 -0.70 -22.33
C PHE A 175 2.91 0.51 -21.44
N TYR A 176 3.56 1.64 -21.72
CA TYR A 176 3.42 2.87 -20.94
C TYR A 176 2.19 3.67 -21.38
N ALA A 177 1.91 3.74 -22.68
CA ALA A 177 0.73 4.44 -23.19
C ALA A 177 -0.58 3.87 -22.61
N ASP A 178 -0.66 2.55 -22.41
CA ASP A 178 -1.81 1.88 -21.81
C ASP A 178 -2.06 2.28 -20.35
N ILE A 179 -1.00 2.53 -19.59
CA ILE A 179 -1.06 2.89 -18.16
C ILE A 179 -1.84 4.19 -17.92
N LEU A 180 -1.80 5.14 -18.86
CA LEU A 180 -2.44 6.45 -18.72
C LEU A 180 -3.87 6.51 -19.26
N LYS A 181 -4.35 5.45 -19.94
CA LYS A 181 -5.68 5.41 -20.57
C LYS A 181 -6.80 5.50 -19.54
N ASN A 182 -6.68 4.77 -18.42
CA ASN A 182 -7.69 4.77 -17.38
C ASN A 182 -7.39 5.81 -16.28
N LYS A 183 -8.17 6.88 -16.25
CA LYS A 183 -8.06 7.96 -15.26
C LYS A 183 -8.50 7.55 -13.86
N ASP A 184 -9.20 6.43 -13.71
CA ASP A 184 -9.42 5.78 -12.42
C ASP A 184 -8.17 5.07 -11.93
N PHE A 185 -7.37 5.75 -11.10
CA PHE A 185 -6.17 5.15 -10.51
C PHE A 185 -6.48 3.85 -9.75
N ASN A 186 -7.54 3.82 -8.93
CA ASN A 186 -7.82 2.64 -8.12
C ASN A 186 -8.24 1.45 -9.00
N ALA A 187 -9.12 1.66 -9.98
CA ALA A 187 -9.53 0.60 -10.88
C ALA A 187 -8.37 0.14 -11.78
N TRP A 188 -7.56 1.06 -12.30
CA TRP A 188 -6.36 0.74 -13.06
C TRP A 188 -5.37 -0.07 -12.23
N SER A 189 -5.01 0.42 -11.03
CA SER A 189 -4.03 -0.21 -10.14
C SER A 189 -4.45 -1.64 -9.82
N LYS A 190 -5.74 -1.86 -9.51
CA LYS A 190 -6.24 -3.19 -9.18
C LYS A 190 -6.06 -4.19 -10.32
N GLU A 191 -6.42 -3.82 -11.55
CA GLU A 191 -6.29 -4.69 -12.72
C GLU A 191 -4.83 -4.87 -13.15
N TYR A 192 -4.03 -3.80 -13.07
CA TYR A 192 -2.60 -3.83 -13.35
C TYR A 192 -1.87 -4.79 -12.40
N ALA A 193 -2.03 -4.58 -11.09
CA ALA A 193 -1.53 -5.47 -10.04
C ALA A 193 -1.98 -6.92 -10.23
N ARG A 194 -3.27 -7.15 -10.58
CA ARG A 194 -3.82 -8.50 -10.80
C ARG A 194 -3.07 -9.27 -11.89
N GLY A 195 -2.67 -8.59 -12.97
CA GLY A 195 -1.93 -9.21 -14.06
C GLY A 195 -0.62 -9.84 -13.57
N PHE A 196 0.19 -9.05 -12.84
CA PHE A 196 1.45 -9.50 -12.27
C PHE A 196 1.24 -10.59 -11.21
N ALA A 197 0.31 -10.38 -10.28
CA ALA A 197 0.00 -11.35 -9.24
C ALA A 197 -0.46 -12.71 -9.80
N LYS A 198 -1.28 -12.73 -10.86
CA LYS A 198 -1.67 -13.99 -11.53
C LYS A 198 -0.46 -14.69 -12.15
N THR A 199 0.47 -13.94 -12.73
CA THR A 199 1.72 -14.50 -13.23
C THR A 199 2.57 -15.07 -12.10
N GLY A 200 2.78 -14.33 -11.01
CA GLY A 200 3.47 -14.82 -9.81
C GLY A 200 2.85 -16.10 -9.25
N LYS A 201 1.52 -16.13 -9.11
CA LYS A 201 0.77 -17.32 -8.68
C LYS A 201 0.96 -18.51 -9.62
N SER A 202 0.92 -18.29 -10.93
CA SER A 202 1.19 -19.35 -11.91
C SER A 202 2.62 -19.87 -11.81
N ILE A 203 3.60 -18.99 -11.60
CA ILE A 203 5.01 -19.35 -11.41
C ILE A 203 5.23 -20.14 -10.11
N TYR A 204 4.50 -19.84 -9.03
CA TYR A 204 4.55 -20.63 -7.80
C TYR A 204 4.27 -22.11 -8.06
N TYR A 205 3.12 -22.41 -8.66
CA TYR A 205 2.71 -23.79 -8.91
C TYR A 205 3.60 -24.50 -9.94
N SER A 206 4.14 -23.77 -10.92
CA SER A 206 4.91 -24.36 -12.01
C SER A 206 6.42 -24.47 -11.76
N HIS A 207 7.01 -23.59 -10.94
CA HIS A 207 8.48 -23.49 -10.81
C HIS A 207 9.01 -23.11 -9.42
N ALA A 208 8.24 -22.41 -8.57
CA ALA A 208 8.78 -21.84 -7.31
C ALA A 208 8.44 -22.61 -6.01
N SER A 209 7.49 -23.56 -6.04
CA SER A 209 7.20 -24.42 -4.89
C SER A 209 8.38 -25.31 -4.46
N MET A 210 8.33 -25.85 -3.24
CA MET A 210 9.37 -26.71 -2.66
C MET A 210 9.64 -28.03 -3.39
N SER A 211 8.73 -28.50 -4.25
CA SER A 211 8.95 -29.73 -5.01
C SER A 211 9.78 -29.53 -6.29
N HIS A 212 10.11 -28.29 -6.63
CA HIS A 212 10.81 -27.94 -7.86
C HIS A 212 12.32 -27.84 -7.66
N SER A 213 13.07 -27.88 -8.77
CA SER A 213 14.53 -27.89 -8.75
C SER A 213 15.14 -26.50 -8.55
N TRP A 214 16.46 -26.44 -8.33
CA TRP A 214 17.18 -25.16 -8.26
C TRP A 214 17.16 -24.39 -9.58
N ASP A 215 17.13 -25.08 -10.73
CA ASP A 215 17.01 -24.45 -12.04
C ASP A 215 15.62 -23.82 -12.22
N ASP A 216 14.58 -24.49 -11.72
CA ASP A 216 13.22 -23.94 -11.70
C ASP A 216 13.12 -22.71 -10.78
N TRP A 217 13.78 -22.75 -9.62
CA TRP A 217 13.83 -21.61 -8.70
C TRP A 217 14.59 -20.42 -9.31
N ASP A 218 15.71 -20.65 -10.00
CA ASP A 218 16.44 -19.60 -10.72
C ASP A 218 15.55 -18.98 -11.82
N TYR A 219 14.86 -19.82 -12.59
CA TYR A 219 13.91 -19.36 -13.60
C TYR A 219 12.77 -18.54 -12.98
N ALA A 220 12.15 -19.04 -11.90
CA ALA A 220 11.07 -18.35 -11.21
C ALA A 220 11.51 -16.98 -10.70
N ALA A 221 12.66 -16.91 -10.03
CA ALA A 221 13.22 -15.66 -9.51
C ALA A 221 13.55 -14.69 -10.65
N LYS A 222 14.18 -15.17 -11.73
CA LYS A 222 14.51 -14.36 -12.91
C LYS A 222 13.26 -13.72 -13.54
N VAL A 223 12.21 -14.51 -13.74
CA VAL A 223 10.97 -14.03 -14.38
C VAL A 223 10.24 -13.05 -13.48
N THR A 224 10.04 -13.40 -12.21
CA THR A 224 9.24 -12.58 -11.29
C THR A 224 9.97 -11.31 -10.83
N LEU A 225 11.28 -11.32 -10.64
CA LEU A 225 12.02 -10.08 -10.36
C LEU A 225 12.07 -9.14 -11.57
N ALA A 226 12.13 -9.67 -12.80
CA ALA A 226 12.02 -8.84 -14.01
C ALA A 226 10.62 -8.21 -14.12
N ASN A 227 9.58 -8.97 -13.80
CA ASN A 227 8.21 -8.48 -13.71
C ASN A 227 8.06 -7.38 -12.64
N SER A 228 8.66 -7.56 -11.46
CA SER A 228 8.55 -6.61 -10.36
C SER A 228 9.22 -5.29 -10.72
N GLN A 229 10.39 -5.33 -11.36
CA GLN A 229 11.08 -4.15 -11.88
C GLN A 229 10.27 -3.44 -12.97
N LYS A 230 9.73 -4.20 -13.94
CA LYS A 230 8.89 -3.67 -15.02
C LYS A 230 7.61 -3.03 -14.50
N GLY A 231 6.92 -3.72 -13.60
CA GLY A 231 5.68 -3.24 -12.99
C GLY A 231 5.91 -1.98 -12.15
N THR A 232 7.00 -1.96 -11.39
CA THR A 232 7.43 -0.79 -10.61
C THR A 232 7.73 0.41 -11.50
N ALA A 233 8.45 0.23 -12.62
CA ALA A 233 8.66 1.31 -13.60
C ALA A 233 7.34 1.87 -14.15
N GLY A 234 6.35 1.00 -14.40
CA GLY A 234 5.01 1.40 -14.82
C GLY A 234 4.24 2.20 -13.76
N TYR A 235 4.30 1.80 -12.50
CA TYR A 235 3.71 2.56 -11.38
C TYR A 235 4.37 3.92 -11.17
N ILE A 236 5.70 3.98 -11.24
CA ILE A 236 6.44 5.25 -11.13
C ILE A 236 6.05 6.16 -12.30
N TYR A 237 5.97 5.64 -13.53
CA TYR A 237 5.49 6.41 -14.68
C TYR A 237 4.09 6.97 -14.47
N ARG A 238 3.14 6.14 -13.99
CA ARG A 238 1.79 6.59 -13.65
C ARG A 238 1.81 7.69 -12.60
N PHE A 239 2.57 7.49 -11.53
CA PHE A 239 2.69 8.43 -10.43
C PHE A 239 3.18 9.80 -10.90
N LEU A 240 4.26 9.82 -11.69
CA LEU A 240 4.83 11.06 -12.23
C LEU A 240 3.85 11.83 -13.09
N HIS A 241 3.07 11.15 -13.94
CA HIS A 241 2.01 11.81 -14.70
C HIS A 241 0.89 12.35 -13.80
N ASP A 242 0.42 11.56 -12.84
CA ASP A 242 -0.66 11.97 -11.95
C ASP A 242 -0.29 13.23 -11.14
N VAL A 243 0.94 13.33 -10.63
CA VAL A 243 1.40 14.51 -9.88
C VAL A 243 1.79 15.68 -10.79
N SER A 244 2.24 15.42 -12.02
CA SER A 244 2.59 16.48 -12.99
C SER A 244 1.37 17.17 -13.58
N GLU A 245 0.32 16.40 -13.88
CA GLU A 245 -0.92 16.87 -14.49
C GLU A 245 -1.94 17.35 -13.44
N GLY A 246 -1.70 17.09 -12.16
CA GLY A 246 -2.66 17.36 -11.09
C GLY A 246 -3.91 16.49 -11.19
N ASN A 247 -3.77 15.25 -11.69
CA ASN A 247 -4.89 14.34 -11.89
C ASN A 247 -5.53 13.96 -10.55
N ASP A 248 -6.83 14.14 -10.46
CA ASP A 248 -7.64 13.71 -9.31
C ASP A 248 -8.45 12.46 -9.69
N PRO A 249 -8.05 11.26 -9.22
CA PRO A 249 -8.75 10.02 -9.56
C PRO A 249 -10.11 9.88 -8.86
N SER A 250 -10.48 10.79 -7.94
CA SER A 250 -11.73 10.70 -7.17
C SER A 250 -12.93 11.39 -7.83
N VAL A 251 -12.70 12.24 -8.83
CA VAL A 251 -13.71 13.14 -9.41
C VAL A 251 -14.95 12.38 -9.89
N GLY A 252 -16.11 12.81 -9.37
CA GLY A 252 -17.43 12.36 -9.82
C GLY A 252 -17.83 10.94 -9.40
N LYS A 253 -16.97 10.20 -8.69
CA LYS A 253 -17.19 8.79 -8.33
C LYS A 253 -17.98 8.60 -7.04
N ASN A 254 -18.65 7.47 -6.98
CA ASN A 254 -19.25 6.97 -5.75
C ASN A 254 -18.14 6.46 -4.81
N VAL A 255 -18.33 6.65 -3.52
CA VAL A 255 -17.48 6.19 -2.44
C VAL A 255 -18.04 4.85 -1.98
N LYS A 256 -17.35 3.77 -2.33
CA LYS A 256 -17.69 2.42 -1.84
C LYS A 256 -17.02 2.11 -0.52
N GLU A 257 -15.83 2.66 -0.34
CA GLU A 257 -14.98 2.46 0.83
C GLU A 257 -14.32 3.77 1.24
N LEU A 258 -14.10 3.92 2.54
CA LEU A 258 -13.22 4.94 3.13
C LEU A 258 -12.06 4.24 3.82
N VAL A 259 -10.86 4.81 3.73
CA VAL A 259 -9.69 4.32 4.48
C VAL A 259 -9.27 5.42 5.45
N ALA A 260 -9.24 5.12 6.75
CA ALA A 260 -8.61 5.99 7.73
C ALA A 260 -7.16 5.53 7.98
N TYR A 261 -6.25 6.49 7.99
CA TYR A 261 -4.85 6.32 8.38
C TYR A 261 -4.60 7.25 9.57
N ILE A 262 -4.42 6.66 10.75
CA ILE A 262 -4.42 7.37 12.03
C ILE A 262 -3.03 7.26 12.64
N SER A 263 -2.41 8.40 12.95
CA SER A 263 -1.16 8.45 13.70
C SER A 263 -1.46 8.76 15.16
N THR A 264 -1.14 7.83 16.05
CA THR A 264 -1.20 8.03 17.51
C THR A 264 0.04 8.77 17.96
N SER A 265 -0.10 9.74 18.87
CA SER A 265 1.05 10.48 19.40
C SER A 265 2.05 9.53 20.06
N GLY A 266 3.35 9.84 19.93
CA GLY A 266 4.41 9.15 20.66
C GLY A 266 4.54 9.56 22.13
N GLU A 267 3.68 10.45 22.63
CA GLU A 267 3.66 10.83 24.04
C GLU A 267 3.35 9.63 24.95
N LYS A 268 3.88 9.68 26.17
CA LYS A 268 3.59 8.66 27.17
C LYS A 268 2.07 8.61 27.42
N ASP A 269 1.53 7.40 27.47
CA ASP A 269 0.12 7.11 27.71
C ASP A 269 -0.83 7.60 26.59
N ALA A 270 -0.31 7.93 25.40
CA ALA A 270 -1.12 8.42 24.27
C ALA A 270 -1.99 7.34 23.59
N GLY A 271 -1.60 6.07 23.74
CA GLY A 271 -2.39 4.94 23.22
C GLY A 271 -3.61 4.61 24.09
N THR A 272 -4.45 3.69 23.63
CA THR A 272 -5.65 3.28 24.38
C THR A 272 -6.06 1.84 24.07
N ASP A 273 -6.65 1.16 25.06
CA ASP A 273 -7.33 -0.14 24.93
C ASP A 273 -8.87 0.01 24.90
N ASP A 274 -9.38 1.24 24.87
CA ASP A 274 -10.81 1.50 24.76
C ASP A 274 -11.33 1.26 23.35
N TYR A 275 -12.63 0.96 23.23
CA TYR A 275 -13.27 0.80 21.91
C TYR A 275 -13.27 2.12 21.14
N MET A 276 -12.77 2.07 19.92
CA MET A 276 -12.71 3.21 19.02
C MET A 276 -13.61 2.97 17.81
N TYR A 277 -14.32 4.03 17.40
CA TYR A 277 -15.24 3.99 16.28
C TYR A 277 -14.95 5.12 15.32
N PHE A 278 -15.09 4.86 14.03
CA PHE A 278 -15.17 5.88 12.98
C PHE A 278 -16.60 6.01 12.51
N GLY A 279 -17.10 7.24 12.32
CA GLY A 279 -18.46 7.45 11.86
C GLY A 279 -18.60 8.59 10.87
N ILE A 280 -19.62 8.47 10.02
CA ILE A 280 -20.01 9.47 9.03
C ILE A 280 -21.48 9.85 9.19
N LYS A 281 -21.79 11.10 8.85
CA LYS A 281 -23.17 11.58 8.67
C LYS A 281 -23.31 12.24 7.30
N THR A 282 -24.30 11.82 6.54
CA THR A 282 -24.60 12.37 5.22
C THR A 282 -25.52 13.60 5.31
N LYS A 283 -25.58 14.39 4.25
CA LYS A 283 -26.44 15.58 4.15
C LYS A 283 -27.94 15.29 4.29
N ASP A 284 -28.39 14.09 3.95
CA ASP A 284 -29.76 13.60 4.17
C ASP A 284 -29.99 13.06 5.60
N GLY A 285 -28.99 13.18 6.47
CA GLY A 285 -29.08 12.86 7.90
C GLY A 285 -28.82 11.39 8.26
N LYS A 286 -28.53 10.51 7.28
CA LYS A 286 -28.17 9.12 7.57
C LYS A 286 -26.80 9.05 8.22
N THR A 287 -26.61 8.03 9.05
CA THR A 287 -25.34 7.78 9.74
C THR A 287 -24.90 6.34 9.54
N GLN A 288 -23.59 6.15 9.50
CA GLN A 288 -22.97 4.83 9.58
C GLN A 288 -21.73 4.96 10.46
N GLU A 289 -21.53 3.98 11.33
CA GLU A 289 -20.40 3.92 12.26
C GLU A 289 -19.82 2.51 12.22
N TRP A 290 -18.50 2.41 12.32
CA TRP A 290 -17.73 1.18 12.29
C TRP A 290 -16.81 1.15 13.50
N GLU A 291 -16.63 -0.03 14.07
CA GLU A 291 -15.56 -0.30 15.03
C GLU A 291 -14.22 -0.35 14.28
N MET A 292 -13.19 0.22 14.89
CA MET A 292 -11.81 0.18 14.42
C MET A 292 -11.08 -0.83 15.29
N ASP A 293 -10.99 -2.06 14.78
CA ASP A 293 -10.50 -3.23 15.50
C ASP A 293 -9.83 -4.16 14.49
N ASN A 294 -8.50 -4.11 14.46
CA ASN A 294 -7.70 -5.05 13.70
C ASN A 294 -7.19 -6.16 14.63
N PRO A 295 -6.94 -7.37 14.11
CA PRO A 295 -6.19 -8.39 14.84
C PRO A 295 -4.82 -7.85 15.25
N GLY A 296 -4.57 -7.81 16.55
CA GLY A 296 -3.36 -7.23 17.14
C GLY A 296 -3.73 -6.25 18.24
N ASN A 297 -2.83 -5.29 18.50
CA ASN A 297 -3.08 -4.21 19.45
C ASN A 297 -3.20 -2.89 18.69
N ASP A 298 -4.42 -2.35 18.64
CA ASP A 298 -4.73 -1.09 17.99
C ASP A 298 -4.33 0.12 18.84
N PHE A 299 -4.18 1.29 18.21
CA PHE A 299 -3.99 2.58 18.89
C PHE A 299 -2.84 2.60 19.90
N MET A 300 -1.75 1.88 19.63
CA MET A 300 -0.56 1.92 20.48
C MET A 300 0.12 3.30 20.41
N ALA A 301 0.78 3.72 21.49
CA ALA A 301 1.52 4.98 21.48
C ALA A 301 2.58 5.01 20.35
N GLY A 302 2.53 6.05 19.51
CA GLY A 302 3.38 6.19 18.34
C GLY A 302 2.99 5.35 17.12
N SER A 303 1.85 4.65 17.16
CA SER A 303 1.37 3.81 16.05
C SER A 303 0.92 4.62 14.83
N LYS A 304 0.92 3.94 13.68
CA LYS A 304 0.20 4.39 12.48
C LYS A 304 -0.73 3.30 11.99
N ASP A 305 -1.99 3.36 12.41
CA ASP A 305 -2.97 2.31 12.17
C ASP A 305 -3.82 2.61 10.93
N THR A 306 -4.20 1.55 10.19
CA THR A 306 -5.03 1.64 8.99
C THR A 306 -6.35 0.91 9.20
N TYR A 307 -7.47 1.53 8.83
CA TYR A 307 -8.78 0.91 8.86
C TYR A 307 -9.55 1.16 7.55
N THR A 308 -10.09 0.10 6.97
CA THR A 308 -10.87 0.15 5.72
C THR A 308 -12.35 -0.08 6.01
N PHE A 309 -13.20 0.90 5.68
CA PHE A 309 -14.64 0.90 5.97
C PHE A 309 -15.47 0.77 4.70
N LYS A 310 -16.25 -0.31 4.58
CA LYS A 310 -17.22 -0.49 3.50
C LYS A 310 -18.53 0.24 3.80
N LEU A 311 -18.97 1.09 2.88
CA LEU A 311 -20.23 1.82 2.97
C LEU A 311 -21.40 0.90 2.60
N LYS A 312 -22.52 1.04 3.33
CA LYS A 312 -23.77 0.33 3.01
C LYS A 312 -24.49 0.92 1.80
N ASP A 313 -24.37 2.24 1.60
CA ASP A 313 -24.92 2.94 0.45
C ASP A 313 -23.84 3.15 -0.62
N GLU A 314 -23.92 2.37 -1.70
CA GLU A 314 -22.95 2.38 -2.79
C GLU A 314 -23.09 3.58 -3.76
N ASN A 315 -24.07 4.45 -3.55
CA ASN A 315 -24.34 5.61 -4.40
C ASN A 315 -23.87 6.94 -3.80
N LEU A 316 -23.29 6.93 -2.60
CA LEU A 316 -22.79 8.13 -1.95
C LEU A 316 -21.58 8.70 -2.69
N LYS A 317 -21.55 10.00 -2.91
CA LYS A 317 -20.35 10.74 -3.31
C LYS A 317 -19.71 11.39 -2.09
N ILE A 318 -18.43 11.76 -2.19
CA ILE A 318 -17.71 12.38 -1.07
C ILE A 318 -18.39 13.67 -0.57
N ASP A 319 -18.96 14.45 -1.48
CA ASP A 319 -19.69 15.69 -1.16
C ASP A 319 -21.02 15.45 -0.43
N ASN A 320 -21.52 14.22 -0.42
CA ASN A 320 -22.70 13.86 0.36
C ASN A 320 -22.37 13.64 1.84
N ILE A 321 -21.11 13.40 2.19
CA ILE A 321 -20.68 13.22 3.59
C ILE A 321 -20.44 14.59 4.22
N GLN A 322 -21.35 14.96 5.13
CA GLN A 322 -21.37 16.24 5.81
C GLN A 322 -20.40 16.26 6.99
N ASN A 323 -20.49 15.28 7.88
CA ASN A 323 -19.63 15.20 9.07
C ASN A 323 -18.90 13.86 9.12
N MET A 324 -17.71 13.87 9.73
CA MET A 324 -16.95 12.67 10.08
C MET A 324 -16.46 12.80 11.53
N TRP A 325 -16.40 11.70 12.26
CA TRP A 325 -15.91 11.68 13.64
C TRP A 325 -15.16 10.40 13.99
N ILE A 326 -14.37 10.51 15.05
CA ILE A 326 -13.94 9.37 15.86
C ILE A 326 -14.67 9.41 17.20
N ARG A 327 -15.10 8.26 17.71
CA ARG A 327 -15.78 8.15 19.00
C ARG A 327 -15.07 7.11 19.85
N LYS A 328 -14.72 7.49 21.07
CA LYS A 328 -14.18 6.59 22.08
C LYS A 328 -15.30 6.07 22.98
N ARG A 329 -15.22 4.81 23.38
CA ARG A 329 -16.08 4.20 24.39
C ARG A 329 -15.22 3.38 25.35
N LYS A 330 -15.34 3.70 26.64
CA LYS A 330 -14.66 3.00 27.72
C LYS A 330 -14.86 1.48 27.64
N TYR A 331 -13.77 0.75 27.65
CA TYR A 331 -13.72 -0.69 27.83
C TYR A 331 -13.85 -1.06 29.31
N THR A 332 -13.13 -0.35 30.19
CA THR A 332 -13.18 -0.56 31.64
C THR A 332 -13.69 0.67 32.41
N ALA A 333 -13.85 0.54 33.73
CA ALA A 333 -14.22 1.67 34.59
C ALA A 333 -13.07 2.70 34.73
N PHE A 334 -11.82 2.25 34.60
CA PHE A 334 -10.65 3.11 34.75
C PHE A 334 -10.53 4.06 33.56
N PRO A 335 -10.13 5.33 33.78
CA PRO A 335 -9.86 6.24 32.68
C PRO A 335 -8.67 5.75 31.87
N ASP A 336 -8.89 5.61 30.57
CA ASP A 336 -7.85 5.43 29.58
C ASP A 336 -8.08 6.49 28.50
N ALA A 337 -7.14 7.43 28.36
CA ALA A 337 -7.30 8.59 27.48
C ALA A 337 -6.50 8.37 26.22
N TYR A 338 -7.02 8.81 25.08
CA TYR A 338 -6.38 8.59 23.79
C TYR A 338 -5.89 9.92 23.21
N LYS A 339 -4.67 9.96 22.65
CA LYS A 339 -4.13 11.16 22.00
C LYS A 339 -3.71 10.86 20.55
N PRO A 340 -4.61 11.07 19.57
CA PRO A 340 -4.23 11.04 18.16
C PRO A 340 -3.40 12.30 17.81
N GLU A 341 -2.32 12.10 17.07
CA GLU A 341 -1.52 13.19 16.50
C GLU A 341 -2.19 13.72 15.23
N ASN A 342 -2.52 12.83 14.30
CA ASN A 342 -3.08 13.15 12.99
C ASN A 342 -4.03 12.06 12.50
N ILE A 343 -5.04 12.43 11.73
CA ILE A 343 -5.88 11.50 10.97
C ILE A 343 -5.98 11.94 9.51
N LYS A 344 -5.72 11.00 8.60
CA LYS A 344 -6.01 11.13 7.17
C LYS A 344 -7.16 10.21 6.80
N VAL A 345 -8.09 10.73 5.99
CA VAL A 345 -9.17 9.92 5.39
C VAL A 345 -8.98 9.92 3.89
N ILE A 346 -8.94 8.73 3.30
CA ILE A 346 -8.77 8.50 1.86
C ILE A 346 -10.10 8.00 1.30
N ALA A 347 -10.53 8.62 0.19
CA ALA A 347 -11.68 8.17 -0.60
C ALA A 347 -11.28 8.16 -2.08
N ASN A 348 -11.52 7.06 -2.77
CA ASN A 348 -11.28 6.93 -4.22
C ASN A 348 -9.87 7.37 -4.67
N GLY A 349 -8.84 7.05 -3.87
CA GLY A 349 -7.43 7.31 -4.20
C GLY A 349 -6.97 8.75 -3.93
N LYS A 350 -7.77 9.55 -3.20
CA LYS A 350 -7.45 10.91 -2.77
C LYS A 350 -7.60 11.04 -1.25
N VAL A 351 -6.63 11.70 -0.61
CA VAL A 351 -6.75 12.18 0.77
C VAL A 351 -7.76 13.34 0.80
N VAL A 352 -8.89 13.13 1.46
CA VAL A 352 -10.04 14.06 1.52
C VAL A 352 -10.17 14.76 2.87
N VAL A 353 -9.50 14.23 3.90
CA VAL A 353 -9.30 14.86 5.20
C VAL A 353 -7.85 14.62 5.59
N ASP A 354 -7.18 15.67 6.08
CA ASP A 354 -5.91 15.60 6.80
C ASP A 354 -6.06 16.56 7.99
N LYS A 355 -6.15 16.00 9.20
CA LYS A 355 -6.52 16.74 10.39
C LYS A 355 -5.56 16.42 11.52
N ASP A 356 -4.77 17.41 11.88
CA ASP A 356 -4.03 17.40 13.14
C ASP A 356 -5.02 17.53 14.31
N ILE A 357 -4.81 16.69 15.32
CA ILE A 357 -5.65 16.65 16.52
C ILE A 357 -4.82 17.09 17.72
N ASN A 358 -3.84 16.29 18.15
CA ASN A 358 -2.95 16.60 19.28
C ASN A 358 -3.68 16.95 20.59
N GLU A 359 -4.89 16.44 20.77
CA GLU A 359 -5.77 16.67 21.91
C GLU A 359 -6.15 15.33 22.56
N TRP A 360 -6.27 15.31 23.89
CA TRP A 360 -6.67 14.13 24.66
C TRP A 360 -8.18 13.88 24.55
N ILE A 361 -8.55 12.72 24.04
CA ILE A 361 -9.93 12.23 23.97
C ILE A 361 -10.16 11.32 25.18
N SER A 362 -10.96 11.79 26.14
CA SER A 362 -11.21 11.09 27.41
C SER A 362 -12.66 10.59 27.53
N GLY A 363 -12.84 9.50 28.27
CA GLY A 363 -14.17 8.96 28.57
C GLY A 363 -14.93 8.43 27.36
N ASN A 364 -16.25 8.66 27.33
CA ASN A 364 -17.13 8.32 26.21
C ASN A 364 -17.39 9.60 25.40
N SER A 365 -16.44 9.98 24.55
CA SER A 365 -16.44 11.25 23.83
C SER A 365 -16.39 11.04 22.32
N THR A 366 -16.97 11.98 21.59
CA THR A 366 -16.88 12.07 20.12
C THR A 366 -16.03 13.28 19.74
N TYR A 367 -15.06 13.09 18.86
CA TYR A 367 -14.25 14.14 18.27
C TYR A 367 -14.56 14.24 16.77
N ASN A 368 -15.08 15.40 16.34
CA ASN A 368 -15.42 15.63 14.93
C ASN A 368 -14.16 16.05 14.16
N ILE A 369 -13.90 15.38 13.04
CA ILE A 369 -12.72 15.61 12.18
C ILE A 369 -13.08 16.37 10.89
N LYS A 370 -14.36 16.39 10.52
CA LYS A 370 -14.93 17.13 9.39
C LYS A 370 -16.32 17.63 9.74
#